data_AF-A0A7Y3M7A6-F1
#
_entry.id   AF-A0A7Y3M7A6-F1
#
_cell.length_a   1.000
_cell.length_b   1.000
_cell.length_c   1.000
_cell.angle_alpha   90.00
_cell.angle_beta   90.00
_cell.angle_gamma   90.00
#
_symmetry.space_group_name_H-M   'P 1'
#
loop_
_entity.id
_entity.type
_entity.pdbx_description
1 polymer ?
#
loop_
_entity_poly.entity_id
_entity_poly.type
_entity_poly.pdbx_seq_one_letter_code
_entity_poly.pdbx_strand_id
1 'polypeptide(L)'
;MAERVAGSAPRLRAPSPEGLLYRIARRPNPWVWPDWAYVGSDGTFGNRWDDPQGLYRVLYASSSRLGALVEVLARFRPDPHVQAALEAIEGDDPFQAPGALDPSWLERRCVGTAQATGSFVDVGHSRSLAELRRLLASRLAQYGVADLDAAAIRLAVPRALTQEISRAIYGLSTEAGERRFAGIAYRSRL
;
A
#
# COMPACT_ATOMS: atom_id res chain seq x y z
N MET A 1 11.44 36.68 16.65
CA MET A 1 12.34 35.97 15.74
C MET A 1 12.47 34.55 16.27
N ALA A 2 11.69 33.61 15.75
CA ALA A 2 11.77 32.20 16.15
C ALA A 2 12.72 31.49 15.19
N GLU A 3 13.87 31.11 15.70
CA GLU A 3 14.89 30.34 15.01
C GLU A 3 14.29 28.98 14.64
N ARG A 4 14.05 28.74 13.34
CA ARG A 4 13.76 27.39 12.86
C ARG A 4 15.01 26.57 13.11
N VAL A 5 15.00 25.75 14.16
CA VAL A 5 15.95 24.65 14.29
C VAL A 5 15.80 23.82 13.03
N ALA A 6 16.78 23.92 12.13
CA ALA A 6 16.86 23.09 10.94
C ALA A 6 17.08 21.64 11.41
N GLY A 7 15.98 20.94 11.69
CA GLY A 7 16.03 19.53 12.02
C GLY A 7 16.68 18.78 10.87
N SER A 8 17.70 17.98 11.17
CA SER A 8 18.37 17.11 10.18
C SER A 8 17.32 16.33 9.38
N ALA A 9 17.51 16.27 8.05
CA ALA A 9 16.59 15.56 7.18
C ALA A 9 16.39 14.09 7.65
N PRO A 10 15.15 13.56 7.64
CA PRO A 10 14.87 12.24 8.21
C PRO A 10 15.73 11.17 7.54
N ARG A 11 16.33 10.28 8.33
CA ARG A 11 17.24 9.24 7.84
C ARG A 11 16.51 7.92 7.56
N LEU A 12 15.61 7.94 6.58
CA LEU A 12 14.86 6.77 6.13
C LEU A 12 15.76 5.77 5.39
N ARG A 13 15.56 4.46 5.61
CA ARG A 13 16.22 3.42 4.81
C ARG A 13 15.50 3.34 3.46
N ALA A 14 16.21 3.59 2.37
CA ALA A 14 15.61 3.60 1.04
C ALA A 14 16.48 2.90 -0.02
N PRO A 15 16.47 1.55 -0.08
CA PRO A 15 17.18 0.84 -1.13
C PRO A 15 16.57 1.14 -2.52
N SER A 16 17.38 0.96 -3.57
CA SER A 16 16.87 0.84 -4.93
C SER A 16 16.30 -0.57 -5.12
N PRO A 17 15.15 -0.75 -5.78
CA PRO A 17 14.64 -2.08 -6.10
C PRO A 17 15.62 -2.83 -7.00
N GLU A 18 15.91 -4.07 -6.66
CA GLU A 18 16.75 -4.96 -7.47
C GLU A 18 15.85 -5.91 -8.28
N GLY A 19 16.23 -6.13 -9.55
CA GLY A 19 15.56 -7.09 -10.42
C GLY A 19 14.22 -6.63 -10.99
N LEU A 20 13.46 -7.58 -11.52
CA LEU A 20 12.16 -7.33 -12.14
C LEU A 20 11.06 -7.16 -11.09
N LEU A 21 10.22 -6.16 -11.32
CA LEU A 21 8.93 -6.01 -10.66
C LEU A 21 7.82 -6.58 -11.54
N TYR A 22 6.83 -7.17 -10.88
CA TYR A 22 5.65 -7.78 -11.47
C TYR A 22 4.41 -7.05 -11.00
N ARG A 23 3.51 -6.73 -11.93
CA ARG A 23 2.20 -6.15 -11.64
C ARG A 23 1.14 -6.92 -12.40
N ILE A 24 0.08 -7.31 -11.71
CA ILE A 24 -1.11 -7.92 -12.33
C ILE A 24 -2.23 -6.90 -12.30
N ALA A 25 -2.68 -6.48 -13.47
CA ALA A 25 -3.71 -5.47 -13.62
C ALA A 25 -4.52 -5.72 -14.89
N ARG A 26 -5.48 -4.83 -15.17
CA ARG A 26 -6.39 -4.96 -16.31
C ARG A 26 -5.62 -4.87 -17.63
N ARG A 27 -6.07 -5.65 -18.62
CA ARG A 27 -5.66 -5.49 -20.01
C ARG A 27 -6.04 -4.11 -20.56
N PRO A 28 -5.38 -3.63 -21.63
CA PRO A 28 -4.26 -4.28 -22.32
C PRO A 28 -2.91 -4.02 -21.64
N ASN A 29 -2.77 -2.90 -20.92
CA ASN A 29 -1.50 -2.48 -20.33
C ASN A 29 -1.63 -2.38 -18.80
N PRO A 30 -0.93 -3.25 -18.04
CA PRO A 30 -1.04 -3.30 -16.59
C PRO A 30 -0.37 -2.10 -15.89
N TRP A 31 0.45 -1.31 -16.59
CA TRP A 31 1.16 -0.15 -16.08
C TRP A 31 0.40 1.17 -16.26
N VAL A 32 -0.81 1.13 -16.84
CA VAL A 32 -1.67 2.31 -16.90
C VAL A 32 -2.06 2.73 -15.48
N TRP A 33 -1.96 4.03 -15.23
CA TRP A 33 -2.40 4.63 -13.98
C TRP A 33 -3.90 4.37 -13.78
N PRO A 34 -4.35 4.09 -12.54
CA PRO A 34 -5.77 4.08 -12.23
C PRO A 34 -6.43 5.39 -12.68
N ASP A 35 -7.60 5.26 -13.32
CA ASP A 35 -8.42 6.39 -13.73
C ASP A 35 -9.13 6.97 -12.51
N TRP A 36 -9.06 8.30 -12.34
CA TRP A 36 -9.71 9.03 -11.26
C TRP A 36 -11.21 8.76 -11.17
N ALA A 37 -11.86 8.36 -12.26
CA ALA A 37 -13.27 7.92 -12.25
C ALA A 37 -13.57 6.74 -11.32
N TYR A 38 -12.55 5.99 -10.87
CA TYR A 38 -12.70 4.87 -9.93
C TYR A 38 -12.34 5.22 -8.48
N VAL A 39 -12.13 6.49 -8.16
CA VAL A 39 -11.92 6.93 -6.78
C VAL A 39 -13.19 6.71 -5.95
N GLY A 40 -13.01 6.19 -4.74
CA GLY A 40 -14.08 6.03 -3.76
C GLY A 40 -14.53 7.36 -3.16
N SER A 41 -15.59 7.32 -2.36
CA SER A 41 -16.11 8.52 -1.67
C SER A 41 -15.10 9.14 -0.68
N ASP A 42 -14.08 8.38 -0.26
CA ASP A 42 -13.00 8.85 0.60
C ASP A 42 -11.86 9.56 -0.15
N GLY A 43 -11.98 9.72 -1.47
CA GLY A 43 -10.96 10.38 -2.30
C GLY A 43 -9.79 9.47 -2.69
N THR A 44 -9.82 8.17 -2.35
CA THR A 44 -8.73 7.21 -2.61
C THR A 44 -9.17 6.07 -3.52
N PHE A 45 -8.21 5.24 -3.99
CA PHE A 45 -8.52 3.99 -4.71
C PHE A 45 -8.72 2.80 -3.76
N GLY A 46 -8.87 3.07 -2.45
CA GLY A 46 -9.07 2.06 -1.41
C GLY A 46 -7.83 1.24 -1.05
N ASN A 47 -6.62 1.68 -1.44
CA ASN A 47 -5.37 0.96 -1.13
C ASN A 47 -4.57 1.64 0.00
N ARG A 48 -3.66 0.87 0.61
CA ARG A 48 -2.93 1.25 1.84
C ARG A 48 -2.07 2.50 1.69
N TRP A 49 -1.39 2.64 0.56
CA TRP A 49 -0.42 3.71 0.34
C TRP A 49 -0.95 4.79 -0.60
N ASP A 50 -2.25 4.81 -0.88
CA ASP A 50 -2.86 5.86 -1.69
C ASP A 50 -2.71 7.23 -1.01
N ASP A 51 -2.75 8.28 -1.81
CA ASP A 51 -2.74 9.64 -1.29
C ASP A 51 -4.14 9.99 -0.73
N PRO A 52 -4.28 10.32 0.57
CA PRO A 52 -5.56 10.73 1.12
C PRO A 52 -6.02 12.10 0.60
N GLN A 53 -5.16 12.86 -0.09
CA GLN A 53 -5.47 14.18 -0.68
C GLN A 53 -5.63 14.16 -2.21
N GLY A 54 -5.46 13.02 -2.87
CA GLY A 54 -5.66 12.89 -4.32
C GLY A 54 -4.67 13.67 -5.20
N LEU A 55 -3.49 14.04 -4.71
CA LEU A 55 -2.44 14.75 -5.46
C LEU A 55 -1.55 13.81 -6.28
N TYR A 56 -1.46 12.54 -5.89
CA TYR A 56 -0.72 11.53 -6.66
C TYR A 56 -1.42 10.17 -6.69
N ARG A 57 -0.96 9.32 -7.62
CA ARG A 57 -1.43 7.95 -7.81
C ARG A 57 -0.31 6.98 -7.49
N VAL A 58 -0.67 5.77 -7.05
CA VAL A 58 0.29 4.72 -6.70
C VAL A 58 0.09 3.49 -7.58
N LEU A 59 1.20 2.97 -8.11
CA LEU A 59 1.24 1.65 -8.73
C LEU A 59 1.86 0.67 -7.75
N TYR A 60 1.11 -0.38 -7.45
CA TYR A 60 1.53 -1.52 -6.67
C TYR A 60 2.16 -2.57 -7.60
N ALA A 61 3.36 -3.00 -7.27
CA ALA A 61 4.09 -4.07 -7.94
C ALA A 61 4.86 -4.88 -6.88
N SER A 62 5.29 -6.08 -7.25
CA SER A 62 5.96 -7.03 -6.36
C SER A 62 7.26 -7.51 -7.01
N SER A 63 8.30 -7.77 -6.22
CA SER A 63 9.51 -8.46 -6.68
C SER A 63 9.28 -9.95 -6.99
N SER A 64 8.09 -10.48 -6.70
CA SER A 64 7.67 -11.84 -7.01
C SER A 64 6.38 -11.82 -7.84
N ARG A 65 6.38 -12.57 -8.97
CA ARG A 65 5.18 -12.79 -9.79
C ARG A 65 4.06 -13.46 -8.99
N LEU A 66 4.40 -14.45 -8.16
CA LEU A 66 3.44 -15.08 -7.25
C LEU A 66 2.92 -14.07 -6.22
N GLY A 67 3.80 -13.27 -5.64
CA GLY A 67 3.41 -12.20 -4.70
C GLY A 67 2.43 -11.20 -5.33
N ALA A 68 2.65 -10.81 -6.59
CA ALA A 68 1.73 -9.94 -7.32
C ALA A 68 0.36 -10.60 -7.51
N LEU A 69 0.31 -11.89 -7.79
CA LEU A 69 -0.95 -12.64 -7.93
C LEU A 69 -1.71 -12.72 -6.60
N VAL A 70 -1.03 -13.11 -5.52
CA VAL A 70 -1.66 -13.26 -4.20
C VAL A 70 -2.17 -11.91 -3.68
N GLU A 71 -1.43 -10.81 -3.87
CA GLU A 71 -1.90 -9.45 -3.50
C GLU A 71 -3.17 -9.03 -4.26
N VAL A 72 -3.27 -9.34 -5.56
CA VAL A 72 -4.49 -9.02 -6.32
C VAL A 72 -5.68 -9.88 -5.87
N LEU A 73 -5.43 -11.13 -5.51
CA LEU A 73 -6.44 -12.08 -5.01
C LEU A 73 -6.83 -11.83 -3.56
N ALA A 74 -6.03 -11.09 -2.78
CA ALA A 74 -6.20 -10.90 -1.34
C ALA A 74 -7.59 -10.41 -0.92
N ARG A 75 -8.25 -9.63 -1.78
CA ARG A 75 -9.61 -9.09 -1.54
C ARG A 75 -10.72 -10.14 -1.62
N PHE A 76 -10.41 -11.30 -2.22
CA PHE A 76 -11.35 -12.42 -2.39
C PHE A 76 -11.12 -13.52 -1.37
N ARG A 77 -10.16 -13.36 -0.45
CA ARG A 77 -9.99 -14.28 0.68
C ARG A 77 -11.31 -14.26 1.48
N PRO A 78 -11.92 -15.43 1.75
CA PRO A 78 -13.11 -15.52 2.59
C PRO A 78 -12.90 -14.81 3.91
N ASP A 79 -13.90 -14.03 4.34
CA ASP A 79 -13.90 -13.44 5.66
C ASP A 79 -14.19 -14.53 6.71
N PRO A 80 -13.33 -14.70 7.74
CA PRO A 80 -13.51 -15.78 8.72
C PRO A 80 -14.84 -15.69 9.48
N HIS A 81 -15.38 -14.49 9.74
CA HIS A 81 -16.66 -14.33 10.44
C HIS A 81 -17.83 -14.70 9.54
N VAL A 82 -17.78 -14.31 8.25
CA VAL A 82 -18.78 -14.72 7.27
C VAL A 82 -18.75 -16.23 7.09
N GLN A 83 -17.56 -16.82 6.99
CA GLN A 83 -17.42 -18.27 6.85
C GLN A 83 -17.99 -19.01 8.07
N ALA A 84 -17.64 -18.60 9.29
CA ALA A 84 -18.21 -19.20 10.50
C ALA A 84 -19.74 -19.05 10.58
N ALA A 85 -20.29 -17.93 10.12
CA ALA A 85 -21.73 -17.72 10.07
C ALA A 85 -22.41 -18.63 9.02
N LEU A 86 -21.79 -18.82 7.85
CA LEU A 86 -22.30 -19.73 6.81
C LEU A 86 -22.28 -21.19 7.28
N GLU A 87 -21.22 -21.62 7.96
CA GLU A 87 -21.09 -22.96 8.54
C GLU A 87 -22.17 -23.26 9.60
N ALA A 88 -22.80 -22.23 10.18
CA ALA A 88 -23.86 -22.36 11.16
C ALA A 88 -25.29 -22.42 10.56
N ILE A 89 -25.44 -22.24 9.24
CA ILE A 89 -26.74 -22.32 8.56
C ILE A 89 -27.03 -23.78 8.19
N GLU A 90 -28.17 -24.31 8.63
CA GLU A 90 -28.65 -25.65 8.24
C GLU A 90 -29.35 -25.58 6.87
N GLY A 91 -28.81 -26.29 5.87
CA GLY A 91 -29.41 -26.40 4.52
C GLY A 91 -28.39 -26.77 3.44
N ASP A 92 -28.86 -27.48 2.41
CA ASP A 92 -28.02 -28.02 1.31
C ASP A 92 -28.01 -27.08 0.08
N ASP A 93 -28.06 -25.76 0.33
CA ASP A 93 -28.21 -24.78 -0.75
C ASP A 93 -26.91 -24.66 -1.59
N PRO A 94 -27.01 -24.64 -2.93
CA PRO A 94 -25.87 -24.57 -3.83
C PRO A 94 -25.32 -23.13 -3.87
N PHE A 95 -24.63 -22.69 -2.81
CA PHE A 95 -23.90 -21.44 -2.83
C PHE A 95 -22.56 -21.62 -3.57
N GLN A 96 -22.15 -20.59 -4.33
CA GLN A 96 -20.78 -20.51 -4.82
C GLN A 96 -19.83 -20.50 -3.61
N ALA A 97 -18.87 -21.43 -3.60
CA ALA A 97 -17.92 -21.55 -2.50
C ALA A 97 -17.22 -20.20 -2.24
N PRO A 98 -17.11 -19.75 -0.97
CA PRO A 98 -16.40 -18.53 -0.63
C PRO A 98 -15.00 -18.49 -1.24
N GLY A 99 -14.66 -17.39 -1.89
CA GLY A 99 -13.35 -17.20 -2.53
C GLY A 99 -13.19 -17.83 -3.91
N ALA A 100 -14.21 -18.49 -4.46
CA ALA A 100 -14.23 -18.89 -5.86
C ALA A 100 -14.40 -17.66 -6.78
N LEU A 101 -13.64 -17.60 -7.87
CA LEU A 101 -13.72 -16.55 -8.87
C LEU A 101 -14.14 -17.13 -10.22
N ASP A 102 -15.00 -16.40 -10.91
CA ASP A 102 -15.33 -16.68 -12.30
C ASP A 102 -14.06 -16.59 -13.18
N PRO A 103 -13.80 -17.56 -14.09
CA PRO A 103 -12.63 -17.53 -14.98
C PRO A 103 -12.47 -16.23 -15.77
N SER A 104 -13.56 -15.55 -16.15
CA SER A 104 -13.54 -14.25 -16.85
C SER A 104 -12.87 -13.14 -16.03
N TRP A 105 -12.75 -13.31 -14.71
CA TRP A 105 -11.97 -12.41 -13.87
C TRP A 105 -10.49 -12.43 -14.28
N LEU A 106 -9.93 -13.61 -14.56
CA LEU A 106 -8.53 -13.78 -14.95
C LEU A 106 -8.29 -13.32 -16.38
N GLU A 107 -9.22 -13.61 -17.30
CA GLU A 107 -9.13 -13.26 -18.72
C GLU A 107 -8.94 -11.75 -18.96
N ARG A 108 -9.60 -10.93 -18.14
CA ARG A 108 -9.52 -9.46 -18.21
C ARG A 108 -8.21 -8.87 -17.69
N ARG A 109 -7.26 -9.70 -17.25
CA ARG A 109 -6.00 -9.28 -16.63
C ARG A 109 -4.79 -9.81 -17.39
N CYS A 110 -3.67 -9.12 -17.23
CA CYS A 110 -2.37 -9.54 -17.73
C CYS A 110 -1.27 -9.25 -16.70
N VAL A 111 -0.12 -9.92 -16.87
CA VAL A 111 1.09 -9.68 -16.08
C VAL A 111 1.95 -8.68 -16.83
N GLY A 112 2.35 -7.62 -16.13
CA GLY A 112 3.37 -6.68 -16.57
C GLY A 112 4.67 -6.90 -15.83
N THR A 113 5.79 -6.71 -16.53
CA THR A 113 7.13 -6.66 -15.94
C THR A 113 7.73 -5.28 -16.14
N ALA A 114 8.54 -4.82 -15.18
CA ALA A 114 9.29 -3.57 -15.27
C ALA A 114 10.53 -3.62 -14.38
N GLN A 115 11.49 -2.75 -14.66
CA GLN A 115 12.53 -2.37 -13.69
C GLN A 115 12.18 -0.98 -13.16
N ALA A 116 12.46 -0.73 -11.88
CA ALA A 116 12.24 0.59 -11.27
C ALA A 116 13.58 1.25 -10.98
N THR A 117 13.63 2.57 -11.11
CA THR A 117 14.80 3.40 -10.77
C THR A 117 14.48 4.31 -9.59
N GLY A 118 15.52 4.76 -8.90
CA GLY A 118 15.40 5.61 -7.70
C GLY A 118 15.24 4.81 -6.40
N SER A 119 15.16 5.54 -5.29
CA SER A 119 15.14 4.98 -3.94
C SER A 119 13.72 4.85 -3.40
N PHE A 120 13.43 3.71 -2.79
CA PHE A 120 12.11 3.38 -2.25
C PHE A 120 12.21 3.21 -0.74
N VAL A 121 11.43 3.97 0.03
CA VAL A 121 11.50 3.91 1.50
C VAL A 121 11.04 2.55 2.00
N ASP A 122 11.91 1.80 2.64
CA ASP A 122 11.55 0.61 3.40
C ASP A 122 10.87 1.04 4.71
N VAL A 123 9.55 1.12 4.67
CA VAL A 123 8.72 1.57 5.81
C VAL A 123 8.69 0.57 6.96
N GLY A 124 9.10 -0.69 6.73
CA GLY A 124 9.18 -1.71 7.77
C GLY A 124 10.54 -1.80 8.46
N HIS A 125 11.55 -1.10 7.94
CA HIS A 125 12.88 -1.07 8.56
C HIS A 125 12.85 -0.29 9.88
N SER A 126 13.49 -0.80 10.93
CA SER A 126 13.49 -0.20 12.29
C SER A 126 13.89 1.28 12.30
N ARG A 127 14.95 1.63 11.57
CA ARG A 127 15.35 3.04 11.38
C ARG A 127 14.25 3.90 10.74
N SER A 128 13.58 3.40 9.71
CA SER A 128 12.50 4.14 9.06
C SER A 128 11.31 4.30 9.99
N LEU A 129 10.93 3.25 10.73
CA LEU A 129 9.85 3.30 11.73
C LEU A 129 10.14 4.36 12.80
N ALA A 130 11.36 4.41 13.34
CA ALA A 130 11.75 5.41 14.34
C ALA A 130 11.66 6.86 13.80
N GLU A 131 12.12 7.10 12.57
CA GLU A 131 12.02 8.42 11.92
C GLU A 131 10.58 8.78 11.58
N LEU A 132 9.79 7.85 11.05
CA LEU A 132 8.37 8.05 10.74
C LEU A 132 7.57 8.32 12.01
N ARG A 133 7.88 7.65 13.12
CA ARG A 133 7.28 7.92 14.43
C ARG A 133 7.47 9.37 14.85
N ARG A 134 8.69 9.90 14.68
CA ARG A 134 9.00 11.30 14.98
C ARG A 134 8.32 12.26 14.00
N LEU A 135 8.37 11.95 12.71
CA LEU A 135 7.80 12.79 11.64
C LEU A 135 6.27 12.92 11.75
N LEU A 136 5.61 11.84 12.18
CA LEU A 136 4.15 11.73 12.24
C LEU A 136 3.60 11.82 13.66
N ALA A 137 4.39 12.26 14.65
CA ALA A 137 4.00 12.24 16.06
C ALA A 137 2.60 12.85 16.32
N SER A 138 2.31 14.02 15.74
CA SER A 138 0.99 14.66 15.87
C SER A 138 -0.14 13.85 15.23
N ARG A 139 0.12 13.19 14.09
CA ARG A 139 -0.86 12.32 13.41
C ARG A 139 -1.09 11.04 14.20
N LEU A 140 -0.03 10.41 14.71
CA LEU A 140 -0.13 9.22 15.55
C LEU A 140 -0.98 9.48 16.80
N ALA A 141 -0.77 10.63 17.46
CA ALA A 141 -1.59 11.07 18.58
C ALA A 141 -3.06 11.27 18.18
N GLN A 142 -3.32 11.91 17.03
CA GLN A 142 -4.68 12.09 16.50
C GLN A 142 -5.40 10.76 16.22
N TYR A 143 -4.68 9.75 15.75
CA TYR A 143 -5.24 8.41 15.48
C TYR A 143 -5.25 7.48 16.71
N GLY A 144 -4.80 7.94 17.88
CA GLY A 144 -4.73 7.11 19.09
C GLY A 144 -3.73 5.95 18.98
N VAL A 145 -2.71 6.09 18.12
CA VAL A 145 -1.69 5.05 17.90
C VAL A 145 -0.57 5.23 18.92
N ALA A 146 -0.48 4.29 19.86
CA ALA A 146 0.51 4.34 20.95
C ALA A 146 1.96 4.27 20.45
N ASP A 147 2.21 3.44 19.43
CA ASP A 147 3.52 3.33 18.79
C ASP A 147 3.38 2.93 17.31
N LEU A 148 4.35 3.35 16.50
CA LEU A 148 4.46 2.97 15.10
C LEU A 148 5.50 1.86 14.94
N ASP A 149 5.01 0.63 14.81
CA ASP A 149 5.84 -0.56 14.61
C ASP A 149 5.53 -1.29 13.29
N ALA A 150 6.21 -2.42 13.08
CA ALA A 150 6.03 -3.24 11.90
C ALA A 150 4.64 -3.89 11.81
N ALA A 151 3.93 -4.06 12.93
CA ALA A 151 2.58 -4.60 12.95
C ALA A 151 1.56 -3.53 12.53
N ALA A 152 1.70 -2.31 13.05
CA ALA A 152 0.85 -1.16 12.73
C ALA A 152 0.78 -0.89 11.23
N ILE A 153 1.92 -0.93 10.53
CA ILE A 153 1.96 -0.71 9.07
C ILE A 153 1.41 -1.88 8.24
N ARG A 154 1.18 -3.05 8.86
CA ARG A 154 0.66 -4.26 8.19
C ARG A 154 -0.85 -4.47 8.41
N LEU A 155 -1.45 -3.74 9.34
CA LEU A 155 -2.90 -3.78 9.56
C LEU A 155 -3.65 -3.48 8.25
N ALA A 156 -4.71 -4.25 8.00
CA ALA A 156 -5.50 -4.09 6.78
C ALA A 156 -6.38 -2.82 6.84
N VAL A 157 -6.83 -2.47 8.04
CA VAL A 157 -7.66 -1.31 8.37
C VAL A 157 -7.30 -0.80 9.79
N PRO A 158 -7.48 0.50 10.07
CA PRO A 158 -7.83 1.58 9.14
C PRO A 158 -6.64 1.96 8.22
N ARG A 159 -6.92 2.33 6.96
CA ARG A 159 -5.88 2.70 5.97
C ARG A 159 -5.33 4.11 6.13
N ALA A 160 -6.00 4.96 6.90
CA ALA A 160 -5.64 6.36 7.06
C ALA A 160 -4.18 6.56 7.52
N LEU A 161 -3.69 5.72 8.44
CA LEU A 161 -2.31 5.79 8.93
C LEU A 161 -1.29 5.55 7.80
N THR A 162 -1.46 4.48 7.02
CA THR A 162 -0.53 4.15 5.93
C THR A 162 -0.60 5.17 4.80
N GLN A 163 -1.78 5.75 4.55
CA GLN A 163 -1.98 6.82 3.57
C GLN A 163 -1.28 8.12 4.01
N GLU A 164 -1.34 8.47 5.30
CA GLU A 164 -0.61 9.60 5.88
C GLU A 164 0.92 9.40 5.84
N ILE A 165 1.39 8.19 6.13
CA ILE A 165 2.81 7.83 5.94
C ILE A 165 3.22 8.01 4.47
N SER A 166 2.38 7.56 3.53
CA SER A 166 2.63 7.73 2.10
C SER A 166 2.79 9.20 1.73
N ARG A 167 1.84 10.03 2.18
CA ARG A 167 1.84 11.47 1.93
C ARG A 167 3.06 12.17 2.51
N ALA A 168 3.42 11.83 3.74
CA ALA A 168 4.59 12.37 4.41
C ALA A 168 5.88 12.03 3.65
N ILE A 169 6.03 10.79 3.18
CA ILE A 169 7.19 10.38 2.37
C ILE A 169 7.21 11.10 1.02
N TYR A 170 6.07 11.21 0.35
CA TYR A 170 5.94 11.91 -0.94
C TYR A 170 6.35 13.39 -0.84
N GLY A 171 6.04 14.03 0.29
CA GLY A 171 6.36 15.44 0.55
C GLY A 171 7.83 15.71 0.93
N LEU A 172 8.66 14.68 1.11
CA LEU A 172 10.08 14.87 1.41
C LEU A 172 10.85 15.25 0.14
N SER A 173 11.51 16.40 0.18
CA SER A 173 12.39 16.88 -0.88
C SER A 173 13.86 16.89 -0.47
N THR A 174 14.74 16.90 -1.47
CA THR A 174 16.17 17.21 -1.32
C THR A 174 16.36 18.72 -1.07
N GLU A 175 17.58 19.14 -0.76
CA GLU A 175 17.92 20.56 -0.63
C GLU A 175 17.68 21.34 -1.94
N ALA A 176 17.75 20.66 -3.09
CA ALA A 176 17.45 21.23 -4.40
C ALA A 176 15.94 21.32 -4.70
N GLY A 177 15.06 20.92 -3.77
CA GLY A 177 13.60 20.95 -3.95
C GLY A 177 13.01 19.72 -4.65
N GLU A 178 13.86 18.85 -5.21
CA GLU A 178 13.43 17.63 -5.90
C GLU A 178 12.87 16.59 -4.94
N ARG A 179 11.90 15.78 -5.39
CA ARG A 179 11.37 14.67 -4.57
C ARG A 179 12.51 13.72 -4.18
N ARG A 180 12.58 13.39 -2.89
CA ARG A 180 13.68 12.61 -2.33
C ARG A 180 13.57 11.11 -2.61
N PHE A 181 12.35 10.58 -2.77
CA PHE A 181 12.10 9.16 -2.95
C PHE A 181 11.16 8.92 -4.13
N ALA A 182 11.39 7.80 -4.83
CA ALA A 182 10.57 7.37 -5.96
C ALA A 182 9.33 6.59 -5.52
N GLY A 183 9.34 6.01 -4.31
CA GLY A 183 8.20 5.26 -3.78
C GLY A 183 8.46 4.63 -2.41
N ILE A 184 7.66 3.60 -2.11
CA ILE A 184 7.66 2.87 -0.84
C ILE A 184 7.90 1.39 -1.12
N ALA A 185 8.78 0.78 -0.33
CA ALA A 185 9.01 -0.65 -0.27
C ALA A 185 8.46 -1.18 1.05
N TYR A 186 7.70 -2.28 1.01
CA TYR A 186 7.15 -2.91 2.20
C TYR A 186 7.03 -4.42 2.00
N ARG A 187 7.11 -5.19 3.09
CA ARG A 187 6.83 -6.62 3.05
C ARG A 187 5.33 -6.84 2.94
N SER A 188 4.92 -7.62 1.94
CA SER A 188 3.54 -8.10 1.85
C SER A 188 3.15 -8.84 3.14
N ARG A 189 1.86 -8.82 3.44
CA ARG A 189 1.27 -9.56 4.57
C ARG A 189 0.91 -11.01 4.20
N LEU A 190 1.01 -11.35 2.91
CA LEU A 190 0.52 -12.58 2.31
C LEU A 190 1.66 -13.57 2.06
#